data_AF-H1YIT6-F1
#
_entry.id   AF-H1YIT6-F1
#
_cell.length_a   1.000
_cell.length_b   1.000
_cell.length_c   1.000
_cell.angle_alpha   90.00
_cell.angle_beta   90.00
_cell.angle_gamma   90.00
#
_symmetry.space_group_name_H-M   'P 1'
#
loop_
_entity.id
_entity.type
_entity.pdbx_description
1 polymer ?
#
loop_
_entity_poly.entity_id
_entity_poly.type
_entity_poly.pdbx_seq_one_letter_code
_entity_poly.pdbx_strand_id
1 'polypeptide(L)'
;MIKVNIATTKGFSTEELKKVHTAQNALNKILNNENFKDQVLYFTTDGLFRFHYRRTFLGKWIDRPHSNREVYEILTQGSASTGADVKQVDLHLEMLPGGDVEQLGYTNPDTQRIYTYRNWFNNLSLAGYTSHLAHEWCHQLGFSHASKPTEKTNHSVPFGIGNITEKIALYH
;
A
#
# COMPACT_ATOMS: atom_id res chain seq x y z
N MET A 1 6.95 9.08 -14.84
CA MET A 1 5.79 8.15 -14.79
C MET A 1 6.14 6.99 -13.86
N ILE A 2 5.19 6.47 -13.09
CA ILE A 2 5.39 5.28 -12.24
C ILE A 2 4.96 4.04 -13.02
N LYS A 3 5.72 2.95 -12.92
CA LYS A 3 5.37 1.65 -13.47
C LYS A 3 5.31 0.63 -12.34
N VAL A 4 4.13 0.04 -12.13
CA VAL A 4 3.93 -1.08 -11.21
C VAL A 4 4.18 -2.38 -11.95
N ASN A 5 5.10 -3.20 -11.44
CA ASN A 5 5.42 -4.52 -11.97
C ASN A 5 5.08 -5.59 -10.93
N ILE A 6 4.68 -6.77 -11.41
CA ILE A 6 4.69 -7.99 -10.62
C ILE A 6 6.02 -8.69 -10.89
N ALA A 7 6.99 -8.52 -9.99
CA ALA A 7 8.34 -9.03 -10.19
C ALA A 7 8.41 -10.54 -9.93
N THR A 8 7.73 -11.04 -8.90
CA THR A 8 7.57 -12.48 -8.67
C THR A 8 6.19 -12.81 -8.12
N THR A 9 5.68 -14.01 -8.42
CA THR A 9 4.48 -14.58 -7.80
C THR A 9 4.73 -16.02 -7.38
N LYS A 10 4.26 -16.41 -6.21
CA LYS A 10 4.29 -17.80 -5.73
C LYS A 10 2.95 -18.20 -5.13
N GLY A 11 2.48 -19.41 -5.41
CA GLY A 11 1.26 -19.96 -4.82
C GLY A 11 -0.07 -19.45 -5.41
N PHE A 12 -0.06 -18.66 -6.48
CA PHE A 12 -1.27 -18.26 -7.20
C PHE A 12 -1.57 -19.26 -8.32
N SER A 13 -2.85 -19.59 -8.52
CA SER A 13 -3.34 -20.28 -9.71
C SER A 13 -3.43 -19.33 -10.90
N THR A 14 -3.57 -19.88 -12.11
CA THR A 14 -3.74 -19.09 -13.34
C THR A 14 -4.94 -18.14 -13.28
N GLU A 15 -6.04 -18.53 -12.64
CA GLU A 15 -7.22 -17.67 -12.51
C GLU A 15 -6.98 -16.54 -11.51
N GLU A 16 -6.39 -16.83 -10.35
CA GLU A 16 -6.05 -15.82 -9.34
C GLU A 16 -5.06 -14.79 -9.90
N LEU A 17 -4.12 -15.20 -10.75
CA LEU A 17 -3.19 -14.30 -11.43
C LEU A 17 -3.89 -13.27 -12.32
N LYS A 18 -5.07 -13.57 -12.88
CA LYS A 18 -5.83 -12.56 -13.64
C LYS A 18 -6.27 -11.40 -12.75
N LYS A 19 -6.72 -11.69 -11.53
CA LYS A 19 -7.06 -10.66 -10.54
C LYS A 19 -5.82 -9.89 -10.08
N VAL A 20 -4.69 -10.56 -9.89
CA VAL A 20 -3.40 -9.92 -9.60
C VAL A 20 -3.02 -8.91 -10.67
N HIS A 21 -3.02 -9.32 -11.95
CA HIS A 21 -2.66 -8.42 -13.06
C HIS A 21 -3.68 -7.29 -13.24
N THR A 22 -4.96 -7.55 -13.01
CA THR A 22 -5.98 -6.51 -13.05
C THR A 22 -5.77 -5.48 -11.93
N ALA A 23 -5.44 -5.94 -10.72
CA ALA A 23 -5.15 -5.06 -9.59
C ALA A 23 -3.85 -4.27 -9.78
N GLN A 24 -2.82 -4.90 -10.35
CA GLN A 24 -1.57 -4.23 -10.76
C GLN A 24 -1.85 -3.11 -11.76
N ASN A 25 -2.64 -3.37 -12.79
CA ASN A 25 -3.01 -2.37 -13.79
C ASN A 25 -3.82 -1.21 -13.17
N ALA A 26 -4.74 -1.52 -12.26
CA ALA A 26 -5.49 -0.50 -11.51
C ALA A 26 -4.54 0.36 -10.66
N LEU A 27 -3.64 -0.26 -9.88
CA LEU A 27 -2.66 0.46 -9.07
C LEU A 27 -1.75 1.35 -9.93
N ASN A 28 -1.30 0.84 -11.08
CA ASN A 28 -0.49 1.61 -12.03
C ASN A 28 -1.22 2.87 -12.52
N LYS A 29 -2.51 2.77 -12.83
CA LYS A 29 -3.33 3.93 -13.22
C LYS A 29 -3.50 4.90 -12.06
N ILE A 30 -3.78 4.39 -10.86
CA ILE A 30 -4.03 5.19 -9.65
C ILE A 30 -2.80 6.01 -9.26
N LEU A 31 -1.61 5.38 -9.19
CA LEU A 31 -0.39 6.09 -8.77
C LEU A 31 0.02 7.21 -9.75
N ASN A 32 -0.41 7.14 -11.02
CA ASN A 32 -0.19 8.18 -12.03
C ASN A 32 -1.38 9.15 -12.18
N ASN A 33 -2.38 9.08 -11.30
CA ASN A 33 -3.59 9.89 -11.38
C ASN A 33 -3.46 11.18 -10.53
N GLU A 34 -3.86 12.33 -11.08
CA GLU A 34 -3.84 13.60 -10.34
C GLU A 34 -4.80 13.61 -9.13
N ASN A 35 -5.97 12.97 -9.22
CA ASN A 35 -6.88 12.81 -8.08
C ASN A 35 -6.24 12.01 -6.94
N PHE A 36 -5.43 10.99 -7.24
CA PHE A 36 -4.68 10.27 -6.21
C PHE A 36 -3.68 11.19 -5.52
N LYS A 37 -2.88 11.92 -6.31
CA LYS A 37 -1.93 12.91 -5.80
C LYS A 37 -2.62 13.95 -4.90
N ASP A 38 -3.71 14.53 -5.35
CA ASP A 38 -4.45 15.53 -4.56
C ASP A 38 -4.97 14.94 -3.26
N GLN A 39 -5.56 13.74 -3.29
CA GLN A 39 -6.04 13.08 -2.06
C GLN A 39 -4.91 12.77 -1.07
N VAL A 40 -3.69 12.47 -1.54
CA VAL A 40 -2.53 12.32 -0.66
C VAL A 40 -2.06 13.67 -0.11
N LEU A 41 -1.90 14.68 -0.96
CA LEU A 41 -1.42 16.01 -0.58
C LEU A 41 -2.36 16.69 0.42
N TYR A 42 -3.66 16.53 0.24
CA TYR A 42 -4.71 17.11 1.08
C TYR A 42 -5.27 16.13 2.12
N PHE A 43 -4.59 15.01 2.39
CA PHE A 43 -5.01 14.07 3.43
C PHE A 43 -5.06 14.76 4.80
N THR A 44 -6.17 14.59 5.51
CA THR A 44 -6.39 15.21 6.83
C THR A 44 -6.60 14.20 7.94
N THR A 45 -6.00 14.48 9.09
CA THR A 45 -6.23 13.78 10.36
C THR A 45 -6.50 14.81 11.44
N ASP A 46 -7.60 14.68 12.18
CA ASP A 46 -8.02 15.63 13.22
C ASP A 46 -8.10 17.09 12.72
N GLY A 47 -8.53 17.29 11.45
CA GLY A 47 -8.61 18.62 10.81
C GLY A 47 -7.26 19.22 10.38
N LEU A 48 -6.16 18.47 10.50
CA LEU A 48 -4.81 18.91 10.11
C LEU A 48 -4.34 18.16 8.86
N PHE A 49 -3.66 18.86 7.93
CA PHE A 49 -3.06 18.29 6.71
C PHE A 49 -1.84 17.42 7.03
N ARG A 50 -2.09 16.20 7.52
CA ARG A 50 -1.07 15.23 7.88
C ARG A 50 -1.62 13.81 7.93
N PHE A 51 -0.74 12.84 7.69
CA PHE A 51 -0.92 11.47 8.17
C PHE A 51 -0.60 11.36 9.67
N HIS A 52 -1.11 10.31 10.29
CA HIS A 52 -0.79 9.95 11.67
C HIS A 52 0.52 9.16 11.76
N TYR A 53 1.37 9.53 12.71
CA TYR A 53 2.62 8.84 13.04
C TYR A 53 2.67 8.53 14.53
N ARG A 54 3.25 7.38 14.89
CA ARG A 54 3.23 6.90 16.27
C ARG A 54 4.28 7.59 17.12
N ARG A 55 3.92 7.83 18.39
CA ARG A 55 4.82 8.32 19.43
C ARG A 55 4.79 7.38 20.62
N THR A 56 5.90 7.29 21.34
CA THR A 56 5.95 6.66 22.67
C THR A 56 5.13 7.47 23.66
N PHE A 57 4.85 6.89 24.83
CA PHE A 57 4.22 7.59 25.94
C PHE A 57 4.95 8.88 26.35
N LEU A 58 6.28 8.89 26.20
CA LEU A 58 7.14 10.06 26.48
C LEU A 58 7.19 11.07 25.31
N GLY A 59 6.34 10.90 24.29
CA GLY A 59 6.26 11.80 23.14
C GLY A 59 7.37 11.64 22.11
N LYS A 60 8.26 10.65 22.25
CA LYS A 60 9.31 10.37 21.26
C LYS A 60 8.71 9.71 20.03
N TRP A 61 9.12 10.12 18.85
CA TRP A 61 8.70 9.48 17.61
C TRP A 61 9.14 8.01 17.56
N ILE A 62 8.20 7.13 17.23
CA ILE A 62 8.48 5.73 16.88
C ILE A 62 8.72 5.65 15.38
N ASP A 63 7.86 6.33 14.62
CA ASP A 63 8.01 6.49 13.17
C ASP A 63 8.52 7.90 12.87
N ARG A 64 9.39 8.04 11.86
CA ARG A 64 9.77 9.35 11.35
C ARG A 64 8.51 10.03 10.78
N PRO A 65 8.11 11.22 11.27
CA PRO A 65 7.01 11.95 10.66
C PRO A 65 7.45 12.51 9.30
N HIS A 66 6.52 12.46 8.33
CA HIS A 66 6.68 13.08 7.02
C HIS A 66 5.48 13.99 6.75
N SER A 67 5.71 15.06 6.01
CA SER A 67 4.64 15.86 5.41
C SER A 67 3.92 15.05 4.33
N ASN A 68 2.68 15.43 4.00
CA ASN A 68 1.93 14.78 2.91
C ASN A 68 2.68 14.82 1.57
N ARG A 69 3.42 15.90 1.31
CA ARG A 69 4.29 16.03 0.13
C ARG A 69 5.42 15.02 0.15
N GLU A 70 6.14 14.88 1.27
CA GLU A 70 7.19 13.86 1.40
C GLU A 70 6.62 12.45 1.27
N VAL A 71 5.44 12.17 1.83
CA VAL A 71 4.75 10.89 1.64
C VAL A 71 4.49 10.61 0.16
N TYR A 72 3.91 11.58 -0.56
CA TYR A 72 3.69 11.44 -2.01
C TYR A 72 5.00 11.24 -2.77
N GLU A 73 6.04 12.01 -2.46
CA GLU A 73 7.35 11.90 -3.10
C GLU A 73 7.97 10.51 -2.84
N ILE A 74 7.91 9.99 -1.61
CA ILE A 74 8.40 8.65 -1.26
C ILE A 74 7.61 7.56 -1.99
N LEU A 75 6.27 7.63 -1.98
CA LEU A 75 5.38 6.68 -2.69
C LEU A 75 5.69 6.60 -4.18
N THR A 76 6.02 7.75 -4.77
CA THR A 76 6.20 7.89 -6.20
C THR A 76 7.65 7.86 -6.63
N GLN A 77 8.64 7.77 -5.73
CA GLN A 77 10.08 7.77 -6.07
C GLN A 77 10.56 6.46 -6.73
N GLY A 78 9.89 5.34 -6.47
CA GLY A 78 10.27 4.01 -7.00
C GLY A 78 11.66 3.55 -6.53
N SER A 79 12.06 2.32 -6.90
CA SER A 79 13.45 1.91 -6.76
C SER A 79 14.30 2.68 -7.78
N ALA A 80 15.17 3.58 -7.30
CA ALA A 80 16.02 4.40 -8.16
C ALA A 80 17.07 3.52 -8.86
N SER A 81 16.73 2.96 -10.02
CA SER A 81 17.73 2.54 -10.99
C SER A 81 18.22 3.81 -11.70
N THR A 82 19.50 4.12 -11.51
CA THR A 82 20.18 5.32 -11.98
C THR A 82 19.94 5.55 -13.48
N GLY A 83 19.13 6.55 -13.84
CA GLY A 83 19.03 7.07 -15.21
C GLY A 83 17.71 6.85 -15.97
N ALA A 84 16.69 6.21 -15.39
CA ALA A 84 15.40 6.01 -16.06
C ALA A 84 14.35 7.08 -15.67
N ASP A 85 13.67 7.68 -16.67
CA ASP A 85 12.53 8.60 -16.48
C ASP A 85 11.27 7.91 -15.90
N VAL A 86 11.30 6.57 -15.80
CA VAL A 86 10.22 5.73 -15.29
C VAL A 86 10.62 5.15 -13.94
N LYS A 87 9.87 5.52 -12.91
CA LYS A 87 10.06 5.06 -11.53
C LYS A 87 9.33 3.73 -11.34
N GLN A 88 9.98 2.73 -10.75
CA GLN A 88 9.45 1.37 -10.71
C GLN A 88 8.99 0.97 -9.30
N VAL A 89 7.84 0.30 -9.26
CA VAL A 89 7.30 -0.38 -8.06
C VAL A 89 7.28 -1.87 -8.38
N ASP A 90 8.19 -2.62 -7.76
CA ASP A 90 8.34 -4.05 -8.00
C ASP A 90 7.71 -4.85 -6.87
N LEU A 91 6.59 -5.49 -7.16
CA LEU A 91 5.83 -6.27 -6.19
C LEU A 91 6.25 -7.75 -6.24
N HIS A 92 6.70 -8.27 -5.11
CA HIS A 92 7.02 -9.68 -4.92
C HIS A 92 5.90 -10.33 -4.11
N LEU A 93 5.05 -11.13 -4.76
CA LEU A 93 3.82 -11.65 -4.17
C LEU A 93 3.94 -13.14 -3.82
N GLU A 94 3.39 -13.51 -2.67
CA GLU A 94 3.22 -14.91 -2.29
C GLU A 94 1.85 -15.15 -1.64
N MET A 95 1.14 -16.14 -2.18
CA MET A 95 -0.12 -16.60 -1.63
C MET A 95 0.17 -17.60 -0.50
N LEU A 96 -0.32 -17.29 0.69
CA LEU A 96 -0.32 -18.22 1.81
C LEU A 96 -1.60 -19.07 1.83
N PRO A 97 -1.55 -20.31 2.36
CA PRO A 97 -2.75 -21.08 2.65
C PRO A 97 -3.71 -20.25 3.51
N GLY A 98 -5.00 -20.33 3.23
CA GLY A 98 -6.01 -19.65 4.05
C GLY A 98 -6.17 -20.29 5.43
N GLY A 99 -6.88 -19.61 6.32
CA GLY A 99 -7.22 -20.10 7.66
C GLY A 99 -7.93 -19.04 8.50
N ASP A 100 -8.09 -19.32 9.79
CA ASP A 100 -8.68 -18.38 10.76
C ASP A 100 -7.67 -17.31 11.16
N VAL A 101 -7.43 -16.38 10.23
CA VAL A 101 -6.52 -15.25 10.40
C VAL A 101 -7.27 -13.93 10.23
N GLU A 102 -7.04 -12.98 11.13
CA GLU A 102 -7.73 -11.69 11.13
C GLU A 102 -7.13 -10.69 10.13
N GLN A 103 -5.87 -10.91 9.71
CA GLN A 103 -5.14 -10.02 8.81
C GLN A 103 -5.24 -10.52 7.37
N LEU A 104 -5.41 -9.60 6.42
CA LEU A 104 -5.47 -9.94 4.98
C LEU A 104 -4.15 -10.55 4.47
N GLY A 105 -3.04 -10.07 5.04
CA GLY A 105 -1.70 -10.32 4.59
C GLY A 105 -0.70 -9.46 5.37
N TYR A 106 0.56 -9.50 4.95
CA TYR A 106 1.62 -8.68 5.52
C TYR A 106 2.82 -8.61 4.57
N THR A 107 3.64 -7.58 4.74
CA THR A 107 4.96 -7.47 4.11
C THR A 107 6.03 -7.96 5.06
N ASN A 108 6.89 -8.88 4.61
CA ASN A 108 8.11 -9.22 5.34
C ASN A 108 9.18 -8.15 5.05
N PRO A 109 9.68 -7.44 6.07
CA PRO A 109 10.58 -6.31 5.88
C PRO A 109 11.96 -6.72 5.35
N ASP A 110 12.43 -7.93 5.66
CA ASP A 110 13.76 -8.41 5.26
C ASP A 110 13.80 -8.84 3.79
N THR A 111 12.71 -9.45 3.33
CA THR A 111 12.61 -10.01 1.96
C THR A 111 11.85 -9.11 1.01
N GLN A 112 11.20 -8.05 1.53
CA GLN A 112 10.31 -7.17 0.78
C GLN A 112 9.20 -7.95 0.04
N ARG A 113 8.79 -9.10 0.59
CA ARG A 113 7.74 -9.95 0.01
C ARG A 113 6.40 -9.65 0.65
N ILE A 114 5.40 -9.48 -0.19
CA ILE A 114 4.00 -9.32 0.21
C ILE A 114 3.35 -10.70 0.26
N TYR A 115 2.84 -11.05 1.42
CA TYR A 115 2.08 -12.26 1.65
C TYR A 115 0.59 -11.92 1.71
N THR A 116 -0.24 -12.68 0.99
CA THR A 116 -1.70 -12.58 1.08
C THR A 116 -2.27 -13.94 1.44
N TYR A 117 -3.19 -14.01 2.41
CA TYR A 117 -3.89 -15.25 2.75
C TYR A 117 -4.99 -15.56 1.73
N ARG A 118 -5.06 -16.80 1.25
CA ARG A 118 -5.96 -17.17 0.14
C ARG A 118 -7.45 -16.95 0.42
N ASN A 119 -7.93 -17.21 1.65
CA ASN A 119 -9.33 -16.95 2.00
C ASN A 119 -9.67 -15.45 1.87
N TRP A 120 -8.76 -14.57 2.30
CA TRP A 120 -8.93 -13.14 2.12
C TRP A 120 -8.82 -12.72 0.66
N PHE A 121 -7.81 -13.21 -0.07
CA PHE A 121 -7.66 -12.93 -1.49
C PHE A 121 -8.94 -13.24 -2.28
N ASN A 122 -9.56 -14.40 -2.03
CA ASN A 122 -10.76 -14.84 -2.72
C ASN A 122 -11.99 -13.98 -2.39
N ASN A 123 -12.09 -13.50 -1.15
CA ASN A 123 -13.23 -12.71 -0.69
C ASN A 123 -13.12 -11.21 -1.00
N LEU A 124 -11.90 -10.69 -1.19
CA LEU A 124 -11.71 -9.28 -1.53
C LEU A 124 -12.31 -8.95 -2.90
N SER A 125 -12.85 -7.74 -3.06
CA SER A 125 -13.12 -7.20 -4.39
C SER A 125 -11.81 -6.91 -5.14
N LEU A 126 -11.89 -6.54 -6.42
CA LEU A 126 -10.72 -6.03 -7.14
C LEU A 126 -10.17 -4.78 -6.44
N ALA A 127 -11.04 -3.82 -6.11
CA ALA A 127 -10.67 -2.60 -5.40
C ALA A 127 -10.02 -2.88 -4.03
N GLY A 128 -10.58 -3.83 -3.26
CA GLY A 128 -10.02 -4.23 -1.98
C GLY A 128 -8.64 -4.89 -2.10
N TYR A 129 -8.41 -5.68 -3.16
CA TYR A 129 -7.08 -6.25 -3.40
C TYR A 129 -6.08 -5.19 -3.89
N THR A 130 -6.50 -4.24 -4.72
CA THR A 130 -5.66 -3.08 -5.12
C THR A 130 -5.30 -2.22 -3.90
N SER A 131 -6.23 -2.00 -2.99
CA SER A 131 -6.03 -1.34 -1.69
C SER A 131 -4.98 -2.05 -0.84
N HIS A 132 -5.10 -3.38 -0.70
CA HIS A 132 -4.12 -4.20 -0.01
C HIS A 132 -2.71 -4.06 -0.63
N LEU A 133 -2.56 -4.16 -1.96
CA LEU A 133 -1.25 -3.99 -2.59
C LEU A 133 -0.64 -2.59 -2.32
N ALA A 134 -1.45 -1.53 -2.33
CA ALA A 134 -0.97 -0.18 -2.02
C ALA A 134 -0.58 -0.01 -0.54
N HIS A 135 -1.32 -0.63 0.37
CA HIS A 135 -1.01 -0.66 1.80
C HIS A 135 0.33 -1.35 2.04
N GLU A 136 0.52 -2.53 1.46
CA GLU A 136 1.75 -3.31 1.61
C GLU A 136 2.95 -2.64 0.93
N TRP A 137 2.74 -1.95 -0.20
CA TRP A 137 3.78 -1.10 -0.78
C TRP A 137 4.26 0.00 0.19
N CYS A 138 3.37 0.59 0.98
CA CYS A 138 3.78 1.57 1.99
C CYS A 138 4.70 0.93 3.05
N HIS A 139 4.46 -0.33 3.41
CA HIS A 139 5.35 -1.06 4.31
C HIS A 139 6.73 -1.30 3.69
N GLN A 140 6.80 -1.64 2.40
CA GLN A 140 8.07 -1.78 1.68
C GLN A 140 8.89 -0.47 1.69
N LEU A 141 8.20 0.68 1.67
CA LEU A 141 8.81 2.01 1.77
C LEU A 141 9.22 2.45 3.19
N GLY A 142 9.02 1.58 4.19
CA GLY A 142 9.40 1.85 5.58
C GLY A 142 8.33 2.58 6.40
N PHE A 143 7.13 2.81 5.85
CA PHE A 143 6.01 3.29 6.65
C PHE A 143 5.44 2.15 7.50
N SER A 144 4.98 2.49 8.70
CA SER A 144 4.40 1.50 9.61
C SER A 144 3.21 2.07 10.36
N HIS A 145 2.50 1.21 11.08
CA HIS A 145 1.36 1.58 11.92
C HIS A 145 1.29 0.69 13.16
N ALA A 146 0.35 0.96 14.07
CA ALA A 146 0.20 0.18 15.29
C ALA A 146 -0.32 -1.22 14.93
N SER A 147 0.17 -2.26 15.61
CA SER A 147 -0.29 -3.64 15.38
C SER A 147 -1.75 -3.86 15.80
N LYS A 148 -2.22 -3.07 16.77
CA LYS A 148 -3.63 -3.04 17.18
C LYS A 148 -4.38 -1.94 16.42
N PRO A 149 -5.52 -2.25 15.79
CA PRO A 149 -6.38 -1.25 15.17
C PRO A 149 -6.83 -0.22 16.22
N THR A 150 -6.70 1.05 15.85
CA THR A 150 -7.23 2.20 16.59
C THR A 150 -7.77 3.19 15.57
N GLU A 151 -8.59 4.14 15.99
CA GLU A 151 -9.05 5.23 15.11
C GLU A 151 -7.87 5.93 14.42
N LYS A 152 -6.79 6.18 15.18
CA LYS A 152 -5.54 6.77 14.66
C LYS A 152 -4.81 5.87 13.66
N THR A 153 -4.95 4.55 13.78
CA THR A 153 -4.34 3.59 12.85
C THR A 153 -4.88 3.77 11.43
N ASN A 154 -6.18 4.09 11.28
CA ASN A 154 -6.82 4.35 9.98
C ASN A 154 -6.23 5.58 9.26
N HIS A 155 -5.56 6.46 9.99
CA HIS A 155 -4.91 7.67 9.48
C HIS A 155 -3.40 7.52 9.29
N SER A 156 -2.82 6.35 9.59
CA SER A 156 -1.43 6.06 9.26
C SER A 156 -1.21 6.03 7.74
N VAL A 157 0.03 6.16 7.28
CA VAL A 157 0.32 6.16 5.84
C VAL A 157 -0.19 4.89 5.15
N PRO A 158 0.11 3.65 5.61
CA PRO A 158 -0.37 2.46 4.90
C PRO A 158 -1.90 2.37 4.80
N PHE A 159 -2.62 2.68 5.88
CA PHE A 159 -4.09 2.68 5.86
C PHE A 159 -4.68 3.82 5.03
N GLY A 160 -4.15 5.05 5.17
CA GLY A 160 -4.63 6.20 4.41
C GLY A 160 -4.45 5.99 2.90
N ILE A 161 -3.30 5.49 2.47
CA ILE A 161 -3.02 5.19 1.06
C ILE A 161 -3.87 4.03 0.56
N GLY A 162 -4.03 2.96 1.33
CA GLY A 162 -4.95 1.87 1.00
C GLY A 162 -6.37 2.39 0.77
N ASN A 163 -6.91 3.15 1.73
CA ASN A 163 -8.27 3.71 1.66
C ASN A 163 -8.48 4.66 0.46
N ILE A 164 -7.51 5.55 0.18
CA ILE A 164 -7.56 6.41 -1.03
C ILE A 164 -7.59 5.54 -2.29
N THR A 165 -6.71 4.53 -2.35
CA THR A 165 -6.59 3.63 -3.49
C THR A 165 -7.89 2.85 -3.72
N GLU A 166 -8.47 2.28 -2.66
CA GLU A 166 -9.74 1.56 -2.73
C GLU A 166 -10.86 2.45 -3.26
N LYS A 167 -10.98 3.66 -2.70
CA LYS A 167 -11.99 4.62 -3.11
C LYS A 167 -11.85 4.94 -4.59
N ILE A 168 -10.66 5.23 -5.09
CA ILE A 168 -10.45 5.52 -6.52
C ILE A 168 -10.77 4.28 -7.36
N ALA A 169 -10.37 3.08 -6.94
CA ALA A 169 -10.64 1.84 -7.66
C ALA A 169 -12.13 1.44 -7.69
N LEU A 170 -12.97 1.93 -6.78
CA LEU A 170 -14.41 1.68 -6.77
C LEU A 170 -15.19 2.55 -7.77
N TYR A 171 -14.68 3.75 -8.10
CA TYR A 171 -15.40 4.75 -8.89
C TYR A 171 -14.79 4.97 -10.29
N HIS A 172 -13.87 4.11 -10.73
CA HIS A 172 -13.20 4.13 -12.03
C HIS A 172 -13.12 2.73 -12.64
#